data_AF-A0AAD4C7H7-F1
#
_entry.id   AF-A0AAD4C7H7-F1
#
_cell.length_a   1.000
_cell.length_b   1.000
_cell.length_c   1.000
_cell.angle_alpha   90.00
_cell.angle_beta   90.00
_cell.angle_gamma   90.00
#
_symmetry.space_group_name_H-M   'P 1'
#
loop_
_entity.id
_entity.type
_entity.pdbx_description
1 polymer ?
#
loop_
_entity_poly.entity_id
_entity_poly.type
_entity_poly.pdbx_seq_one_letter_code
_entity_poly.pdbx_strand_id
1 'polypeptide(L)' 'DLVTDLEHFYNSIIDLLQDPDKKDEVEPLLTWWNRQIFPASAESTHLPSKNSMLARIHQKQAEIK' A
#
# COMPACT_ATOMS: atom_id res chain seq x y z
N ASP A 1 -31.70 4.19 -10.01
CA ASP A 1 -31.10 4.99 -8.94
C ASP A 1 -29.61 4.74 -8.97
N LEU A 2 -28.85 5.62 -9.64
CA LEU A 2 -27.46 5.33 -10.06
C LEU A 2 -26.49 5.26 -8.88
N VAL A 3 -26.74 6.04 -7.83
CA VAL A 3 -25.88 6.10 -6.64
C VAL A 3 -25.96 4.80 -5.85
N THR A 4 -27.17 4.30 -5.63
CA THR A 4 -27.43 3.02 -4.93
C THR A 4 -26.82 1.82 -5.68
N ASP A 5 -26.85 1.86 -7.02
CA ASP A 5 -26.27 0.80 -7.86
C ASP A 5 -24.72 0.78 -7.80
N LEU A 6 -24.09 1.96 -7.76
CA LEU A 6 -22.65 2.10 -7.59
C LEU A 6 -22.19 1.67 -6.19
N GLU A 7 -22.92 2.04 -5.14
CA GLU A 7 -22.62 1.61 -3.78
C GLU A 7 -22.65 0.09 -3.65
N HIS A 8 -23.70 -0.56 -4.16
CA HIS A 8 -23.79 -2.02 -4.17
C HIS A 8 -22.67 -2.68 -4.98
N PHE A 9 -22.32 -2.09 -6.12
CA PHE A 9 -21.22 -2.58 -6.94
C PHE A 9 -19.87 -2.54 -6.20
N TYR A 10 -19.52 -1.41 -5.58
CA TYR A 10 -18.26 -1.29 -4.84
C TYR A 10 -18.24 -2.16 -3.58
N ASN A 11 -19.36 -2.26 -2.86
CA ASN A 11 -19.47 -3.16 -1.70
C ASN A 11 -19.27 -4.62 -2.12
N SER A 12 -19.85 -5.05 -3.25
CA SER A 12 -19.66 -6.40 -3.77
C SER A 12 -18.19 -6.71 -4.14
N ILE A 13 -17.45 -5.72 -4.61
CA ILE A 13 -16.01 -5.86 -4.87
C ILE A 13 -15.23 -6.01 -3.56
N ILE A 14 -15.56 -5.22 -2.53
CA ILE A 14 -14.91 -5.33 -1.22
C ILE A 14 -15.16 -6.72 -0.62
N ASP A 15 -16.39 -7.20 -0.65
CA ASP A 15 -16.75 -8.52 -0.14
C ASP A 15 -15.98 -9.63 -0.86
N LEU A 16 -15.81 -9.52 -2.19
CA LEU A 16 -15.02 -10.47 -2.98
C LEU A 16 -13.54 -10.46 -2.59
N LEU A 17 -12.97 -9.29 -2.32
CA LEU A 17 -11.56 -9.14 -1.94
C LEU A 17 -11.31 -9.60 -0.49
N GLN A 18 -12.34 -9.65 0.36
CA GLN A 18 -12.24 -10.12 1.75
C GLN A 18 -12.59 -11.60 1.95
N ASP A 19 -13.04 -12.28 0.88
CA ASP A 19 -13.40 -13.68 0.91
C ASP A 19 -12.18 -14.55 1.30
N PRO A 20 -12.21 -15.22 2.48
CA PRO A 20 -11.07 -16.00 2.96
C PRO A 20 -10.75 -17.19 2.05
N ASP A 21 -11.71 -17.73 1.30
CA ASP A 21 -11.51 -18.85 0.40
C ASP A 21 -10.75 -18.42 -0.87
N LYS A 22 -10.77 -17.12 -1.19
CA LYS A 22 -10.08 -16.54 -2.36
C LYS A 22 -8.80 -15.79 -2.00
N LYS A 23 -8.39 -15.82 -0.73
CA LYS A 23 -7.26 -15.04 -0.23
C LYS A 23 -5.97 -15.30 -1.00
N ASP A 24 -5.71 -16.55 -1.38
CA ASP A 24 -4.49 -16.94 -2.12
C ASP A 24 -4.42 -16.32 -3.52
N GLU A 25 -5.55 -15.98 -4.12
CA GLU A 25 -5.64 -15.29 -5.41
C GLU A 25 -5.68 -13.77 -5.25
N VAL A 26 -6.33 -13.28 -4.19
CA VAL A 26 -6.51 -11.85 -3.91
C VAL A 26 -5.20 -11.21 -3.42
N GLU A 27 -4.40 -11.87 -2.59
CA GLU A 27 -3.15 -11.33 -2.06
C GLU A 27 -2.12 -10.98 -3.16
N PRO A 28 -1.85 -11.85 -4.15
CA PRO A 28 -1.02 -11.51 -5.30
C PRO A 28 -1.60 -10.37 -6.15
N LEU A 29 -2.93 -10.34 -6.34
CA LEU A 29 -3.62 -9.31 -7.11
C LEU A 29 -3.48 -7.93 -6.43
N LEU A 30 -3.73 -7.84 -5.13
CA LEU A 30 -3.55 -6.62 -4.35
C LEU A 30 -2.09 -6.18 -4.35
N THR A 31 -1.15 -7.12 -4.24
CA THR A 31 0.29 -6.82 -4.31
C THR A 31 0.69 -6.24 -5.66
N TRP A 32 0.22 -6.83 -6.76
CA TRP A 32 0.47 -6.31 -8.11
C TRP A 32 -0.18 -4.94 -8.30
N TRP A 33 -1.43 -4.79 -7.88
CA TRP A 33 -2.18 -3.55 -8.04
C TRP A 33 -1.58 -2.40 -7.25
N ASN A 34 -1.21 -2.64 -5.98
CA ASN A 34 -0.53 -1.65 -5.13
C ASN A 34 0.81 -1.21 -5.72
N ARG A 35 1.56 -2.10 -6.38
CA ARG A 35 2.81 -1.71 -7.07
C ARG A 35 2.56 -0.79 -8.26
N GLN A 36 1.44 -0.95 -8.97
CA GLN A 36 1.10 -0.10 -10.13
C GLN A 36 0.55 1.26 -9.70
N ILE A 37 -0.34 1.28 -8.70
CA ILE A 37 -1.00 2.52 -8.24
C ILE A 37 -0.11 3.34 -7.31
N PHE A 38 0.73 2.67 -6.52
CA PHE A 38 1.65 3.29 -5.57
C PHE A 38 3.11 2.93 -5.89
N PRO A 39 3.69 3.45 -6.99
CA PRO A 39 5.09 3.15 -7.37
C PRO A 39 6.09 3.43 -6.24
N ALA A 40 5.89 4.51 -5.49
CA ALA A 40 6.75 4.91 -4.38
C ALA A 40 6.68 3.96 -3.16
N SER A 41 5.60 3.18 -3.00
CA SER A 41 5.51 2.16 -1.95
C SER A 41 6.32 0.91 -2.31
N ALA A 42 6.44 0.61 -3.61
CA ALA A 42 7.24 -0.51 -4.13
C ALA A 42 8.75 -0.25 -4.03
N GLU A 43 9.17 1.02 -4.11
CA GLU A 43 10.57 1.44 -3.97
C GLU A 43 11.11 1.34 -2.53
N SER A 44 10.24 1.19 -1.52
CA SER A 44 10.65 1.09 -0.10
C SER A 44 11.43 -0.18 0.26
N THR A 45 11.61 -1.10 -0.69
CA THR A 45 12.55 -2.24 -0.56
C THR A 45 14.01 -1.81 -0.73
N HIS A 46 14.27 -0.59 -1.20
CA HIS A 46 15.60 0.00 -1.03
C HIS A 46 15.75 0.38 0.44
N LEU A 47 16.39 -0.52 1.19
CA LEU A 47 17.03 -0.24 2.48
C LEU A 47 17.42 1.24 2.53
N PRO A 48 17.08 1.99 3.59
CA PRO A 48 17.53 3.36 3.72
C PRO A 48 19.05 3.30 3.62
N SER A 49 19.56 3.73 2.46
CA SER A 49 20.98 3.90 2.22
C SER A 49 21.49 4.67 3.43
N LYS A 50 22.64 4.27 3.99
CA LYS A 50 23.22 4.89 5.19
C LYS A 50 23.39 6.42 5.07
N ASN A 51 23.25 6.96 3.84
CA ASN A 51 23.30 8.38 3.50
C ASN A 51 21.95 8.99 3.08
N SER A 52 20.83 8.28 3.28
CA SER A 52 19.48 8.80 3.00
C SER A 52 19.28 10.12 3.74
N MET A 53 18.59 11.06 3.12
CA MET A 53 18.25 12.34 3.76
C MET A 53 17.58 12.11 5.12
N LEU A 54 16.77 11.06 5.26
CA LEU A 54 16.15 10.68 6.54
C LEU A 54 17.19 10.31 7.61
N ALA A 55 18.22 9.53 7.26
CA ALA A 55 19.29 9.17 8.18
C ALA A 55 20.05 10.42 8.66
N ARG A 56 20.28 11.40 7.76
CA ARG A 56 20.93 12.68 8.09
C ARG A 56 20.06 13.58 8.99
N ILE A 57 18.74 13.57 8.80
CA ILE A 57 17.79 14.31 9.65
C ILE A 57 17.79 13.72 11.06
N HIS A 58 17.69 12.39 11.19
CA HIS A 58 17.75 11.72 12.49
C HIS A 58 19.10 11.95 13.21
N GLN A 59 20.22 11.90 12.49
CA GLN A 59 21.53 12.20 13.06
C GLN A 59 21.59 13.62 13.65
N LYS A 60 21.15 14.64 12.89
CA LYS A 60 21.12 16.02 13.39
C LYS A 60 20.22 16.20 14.61
N GLN A 61 19.11 15.47 14.69
CA GLN A 61 18.22 15.52 15.85
C GLN A 61 18.87 14.91 17.10
N ALA A 62 19.68 13.87 16.95
CA ALA A 62 20.41 13.26 18.06
C ALA A 62 21.57 14.13 18.59
N GLU A 63 22.18 14.96 17.73
CA GLU A 63 23.26 15.89 18.09
C GLU A 63 22.78 17.15 18.84
N ILE A 64 21.49 17.47 18.77
CA ILE A 64 20.89 18.66 19.40
C ILE A 64 20.37 18.38 20.83
N LYS A 65 20.32 17.11 21.25
CA LYS A 65 19.91 16.70 22.59
C LYS A 65 21.11 16.54 23.52
#